data_AF-A0A1G4R4R0-F1
#
_entry.id   AF-A0A1G4R4R0-F1
#
_cell.length_a   1.000
_cell.length_b   1.000
_cell.length_c   1.000
_cell.angle_alpha   90.00
_cell.angle_beta   90.00
_cell.angle_gamma   90.00
#
_symmetry.space_group_name_H-M   'P 1'
#
loop_
_entity.id
_entity.type
_entity.pdbx_description
1 polymer ?
#
loop_
_entity_poly.entity_id
_entity_poly.type
_entity_poly.pdbx_seq_one_letter_code
_entity_poly.pdbx_strand_id
1 'polypeptide(L)'
;MKSKIVIISVIAIILIVLLSTILCLSQFHFDFSQDYRSIEGYENIVFKDSWSGQCFRLCTWGLIKTENDTEFEDHRNPDESSYEYRLLSEKTDAEMWQVDQIVSSPDGKYILYVERVYLGTGVTDDDDVYFKVYSIEDGTSTTIYSGYRQFLLVDWK
;
A
#
# COMPACT_ATOMS: atom_id res chain seq x y z
N MET A 1 -6.36 5.84 -51.08
CA MET A 1 -7.54 6.02 -50.19
C MET A 1 -7.75 4.83 -49.27
N LYS A 2 -7.78 3.58 -49.79
CA LYS A 2 -7.94 2.36 -48.99
C LYS A 2 -6.88 2.14 -47.90
N SER A 3 -5.59 2.39 -48.16
CA SER A 3 -4.54 2.21 -47.14
C SER A 3 -4.62 3.20 -45.97
N LYS A 4 -5.05 4.44 -46.23
CA LYS A 4 -5.25 5.46 -45.18
C LYS A 4 -6.39 5.07 -44.24
N ILE A 5 -7.47 4.50 -44.77
CA ILE A 5 -8.59 3.97 -43.97
C ILE A 5 -8.14 2.78 -43.13
N VAL A 6 -7.36 1.85 -43.70
CA VAL A 6 -6.81 0.71 -42.95
C VAL A 6 -5.89 1.15 -41.80
N ILE A 7 -5.00 2.13 -42.03
CA ILE A 7 -4.11 2.65 -40.98
C ILE A 7 -4.91 3.29 -39.85
N ILE A 8 -5.93 4.09 -40.17
CA ILE A 8 -6.80 4.73 -39.18
C ILE A 8 -7.55 3.66 -38.36
N SER A 9 -8.08 2.62 -39.01
CA SER A 9 -8.75 1.51 -38.33
C SER A 9 -7.82 0.76 -37.37
N VAL A 10 -6.57 0.51 -37.77
CA VAL A 10 -5.58 -0.16 -36.91
C VAL A 10 -5.23 0.70 -35.69
N ILE A 11 -5.01 2.01 -35.87
CA ILE A 11 -4.73 2.94 -34.77
C ILE A 11 -5.92 3.00 -33.79
N ALA A 12 -7.15 3.07 -34.30
CA ALA A 12 -8.34 3.08 -33.48
C ALA A 12 -8.48 1.79 -32.65
N ILE A 13 -8.21 0.63 -33.23
CA ILE A 13 -8.23 -0.66 -32.52
C ILE A 13 -7.16 -0.68 -31.42
N ILE A 14 -5.93 -0.21 -31.71
CA ILE A 14 -4.86 -0.13 -30.70
C ILE A 14 -5.28 0.78 -29.54
N LEU A 15 -5.87 1.94 -29.81
CA LEU A 15 -6.34 2.86 -28.78
C LEU A 15 -7.47 2.25 -27.94
N ILE A 16 -8.40 1.52 -28.56
CA ILE A 16 -9.48 0.83 -27.84
C ILE A 16 -8.91 -0.27 -26.94
N VAL A 17 -7.96 -1.07 -27.45
CA VAL A 17 -7.30 -2.11 -26.65
C VAL A 17 -6.54 -1.46 -25.50
N LEU A 18 -5.78 -0.39 -25.75
CA LEU A 18 -5.02 0.31 -24.72
C LEU A 18 -5.95 0.89 -23.64
N LEU A 19 -7.04 1.56 -24.04
CA LEU A 19 -8.03 2.11 -23.12
C LEU A 19 -8.74 1.02 -22.32
N SER A 20 -9.12 -0.08 -22.97
CA SER A 20 -9.73 -1.25 -22.30
C SER A 20 -8.75 -1.89 -21.31
N THR A 21 -7.47 -1.93 -21.64
CA THR A 21 -6.42 -2.43 -20.75
C THR A 21 -6.23 -1.48 -19.57
N ILE A 22 -6.21 -0.15 -19.78
CA ILE A 22 -6.15 0.84 -18.70
C ILE A 22 -7.37 0.75 -17.78
N LEU A 23 -8.57 0.60 -18.34
CA LEU A 23 -9.80 0.45 -17.55
C LEU A 23 -9.82 -0.87 -16.76
N CYS A 24 -9.40 -1.97 -17.39
CA CYS A 24 -9.24 -3.26 -16.70
C CYS A 24 -8.19 -3.18 -15.59
N LEU A 25 -7.04 -2.55 -15.88
CA LEU A 25 -6.00 -2.32 -14.89
C LEU A 25 -6.44 -1.35 -13.80
N SER A 26 -7.31 -0.37 -14.05
CA SER A 26 -7.83 0.53 -13.01
C SER A 26 -8.77 -0.14 -12.00
N GLN A 27 -9.28 -1.34 -12.33
CA GLN A 27 -10.02 -2.17 -11.37
C GLN A 27 -9.10 -2.93 -10.42
N PHE A 28 -7.84 -3.10 -10.80
CA PHE A 28 -6.78 -3.42 -9.87
C PHE A 28 -6.27 -2.08 -9.33
N HIS A 29 -6.11 -1.94 -8.03
CA HIS A 29 -5.53 -0.73 -7.46
C HIS A 29 -4.02 -0.66 -7.79
N PHE A 30 -3.66 -0.48 -9.08
CA PHE A 30 -2.31 -0.15 -9.50
C PHE A 30 -2.03 1.30 -9.08
N ASP A 31 -1.56 1.44 -7.85
CA ASP A 31 -1.11 2.71 -7.32
C ASP A 31 0.24 3.08 -7.95
N PHE A 32 0.18 3.78 -9.09
CA PHE A 32 1.34 4.45 -9.68
C PHE A 32 1.68 5.76 -8.96
N SER A 33 0.90 6.16 -7.95
CA SER A 33 1.24 7.35 -7.19
C SER A 33 2.57 7.10 -6.51
N GLN A 34 3.52 7.99 -6.75
CA GLN A 34 4.77 8.03 -6.02
C GLN A 34 4.66 9.04 -4.89
N ASP A 35 3.44 9.30 -4.42
CA ASP A 35 3.13 10.28 -3.39
C ASP A 35 3.83 9.90 -2.08
N TYR A 36 4.06 8.60 -1.87
CA TYR A 36 4.89 8.08 -0.77
C TYR A 36 6.32 8.64 -0.75
N ARG A 37 6.86 9.14 -1.88
CA ARG A 37 8.19 9.75 -1.91
C ARG A 37 8.26 11.12 -1.25
N SER A 38 7.12 11.73 -0.95
CA SER A 38 7.04 12.97 -0.18
C SER A 38 7.22 12.73 1.32
N ILE A 39 7.08 11.49 1.78
CA ILE A 39 7.24 11.09 3.18
C ILE A 39 8.73 10.98 3.47
N GLU A 40 9.23 11.76 4.43
CA GLU A 40 10.63 11.67 4.84
C GLU A 40 10.93 10.29 5.46
N GLY A 41 12.01 9.64 5.01
CA GLY A 41 12.42 8.33 5.52
C GLY A 41 11.59 7.15 5.01
N TYR A 42 10.76 7.32 3.97
CA TYR A 42 9.99 6.22 3.39
C TYR A 42 10.88 5.06 2.91
N GLU A 43 12.10 5.34 2.49
CA GLU A 43 13.08 4.36 2.06
C GLU A 43 13.47 3.38 3.16
N ASN A 44 13.29 3.77 4.43
CA ASN A 44 13.60 2.95 5.59
C ASN A 44 12.46 2.00 5.99
N ILE A 45 11.27 2.15 5.39
CA ILE A 45 10.15 1.23 5.62
C ILE A 45 10.49 -0.14 5.01
N VAL A 46 10.43 -1.17 5.84
CA VAL A 46 10.66 -2.56 5.45
C VAL A 46 9.33 -3.30 5.44
N PHE A 47 9.05 -3.99 4.33
CA PHE A 47 7.94 -4.93 4.22
C PHE A 47 8.50 -6.34 4.31
N LYS A 48 7.84 -7.22 5.05
CA LYS A 48 8.30 -8.60 5.21
C LYS A 48 7.14 -9.57 5.00
N ASP A 49 7.33 -10.50 4.08
CA ASP A 49 6.37 -11.58 3.88
C ASP A 49 6.37 -12.51 5.11
N SER A 50 5.21 -12.64 5.75
CA SER A 50 5.07 -13.36 7.02
C SER A 50 5.33 -14.87 6.91
N TRP A 51 5.27 -15.43 5.70
CA TRP A 51 5.42 -16.87 5.44
C TRP A 51 6.84 -17.25 5.06
N SER A 52 7.41 -16.54 4.08
CA SER A 52 8.74 -16.79 3.53
C SER A 52 9.85 -16.04 4.27
N GLY A 53 9.51 -14.99 5.03
CA GLY A 53 10.45 -14.09 5.68
C GLY A 53 11.18 -13.16 4.71
N GLN A 54 10.83 -13.16 3.42
CA GLN A 54 11.45 -12.29 2.41
C GLN A 54 11.15 -10.83 2.71
N CYS A 55 12.18 -10.01 2.75
CA CYS A 55 12.07 -8.56 2.91
C CYS A 55 11.96 -7.84 1.54
N PHE A 56 11.24 -6.72 1.56
CA PHE A 56 11.04 -5.84 0.43
C PHE A 56 11.09 -4.38 0.87
N ARG A 57 11.37 -3.50 -0.09
CA ARG A 57 11.25 -2.03 0.06
C ARG A 57 10.48 -1.45 -1.11
N LEU A 58 9.92 -0.26 -0.91
CA LEU A 58 9.25 0.49 -1.97
C LEU A 58 10.25 0.95 -3.04
N CYS A 59 9.82 0.86 -4.29
CA CYS A 59 10.50 1.38 -5.46
C CYS A 59 9.48 1.96 -6.46
N THR A 60 9.98 2.58 -7.54
CA THR A 60 9.16 3.17 -8.63
C THR A 60 8.05 2.24 -9.13
N TRP A 61 8.24 0.92 -9.05
CA TRP A 61 7.35 -0.10 -9.62
C TRP A 61 6.64 -0.95 -8.56
N GLY A 62 6.53 -0.47 -7.32
CA GLY A 62 5.95 -1.21 -6.19
C GLY A 62 7.03 -1.75 -5.27
N LEU A 63 7.00 -3.05 -4.96
CA LEU A 63 7.96 -3.66 -4.03
C LEU A 63 9.12 -4.34 -4.76
N ILE A 64 10.34 -4.11 -4.27
CA ILE A 64 11.55 -4.82 -4.71
C ILE A 64 12.12 -5.64 -3.56
N LYS A 65 12.57 -6.86 -3.86
CA LYS A 65 13.23 -7.73 -2.88
C LYS A 65 14.51 -7.08 -2.36
N THR A 66 14.75 -7.24 -1.07
CA THR A 66 15.98 -6.79 -0.42
C THR A 66 16.63 -7.94 0.34
N GLU A 67 17.81 -7.68 0.88
CA GLU A 67 18.40 -8.55 1.90
C GLU A 67 17.47 -8.63 3.12
N ASN A 68 17.60 -9.73 3.88
CA ASN A 68 16.82 -9.91 5.09
C ASN A 68 17.23 -8.87 6.13
N ASP A 69 16.23 -8.29 6.79
CA ASP A 69 16.44 -7.43 7.95
C ASP A 69 16.46 -8.29 9.22
N THR A 70 17.63 -8.34 9.87
CA THR A 70 17.83 -9.09 11.13
C THR A 70 17.28 -8.36 12.35
N GLU A 71 17.05 -7.06 12.25
CA GLU A 71 16.55 -6.20 13.33
C GLU A 71 15.05 -5.93 13.17
N PHE A 72 14.37 -6.59 12.23
CA PHE A 72 12.94 -6.43 11.98
C PHE A 72 12.10 -6.73 13.23
N GLU A 73 11.26 -5.77 13.63
CA GLU A 73 10.30 -5.91 14.72
C GLU A 73 8.90 -6.23 14.18
N ASP A 74 8.19 -7.12 14.86
CA ASP A 74 6.82 -7.52 14.50
C ASP A 74 5.82 -6.68 15.30
N HIS A 75 5.07 -5.84 14.58
CA HIS A 75 4.17 -4.85 15.16
C HIS A 75 2.68 -5.23 15.07
N ARG A 76 2.38 -6.53 14.92
CA ARG A 76 0.99 -7.01 14.90
C ARG A 76 0.32 -6.88 16.27
N ASN A 77 -1.00 -6.67 16.25
CA ASN A 77 -1.84 -6.49 17.44
C ASN A 77 -1.39 -5.26 18.24
N PRO A 78 -1.58 -4.04 17.68
CA PRO A 78 -1.13 -2.81 18.31
C PRO A 78 -1.76 -2.62 19.70
N ASP A 79 -0.99 -2.02 20.60
CA ASP A 79 -1.49 -1.65 21.93
C ASP A 79 -2.56 -0.55 21.82
N GLU A 80 -3.81 -0.90 22.14
CA GLU A 80 -4.95 0.03 22.09
C GLU A 80 -4.79 1.24 23.03
N SER A 81 -3.91 1.14 24.03
CA SER A 81 -3.61 2.24 24.95
C SER A 81 -2.47 3.15 24.48
N SER A 82 -1.78 2.79 23.39
CA SER A 82 -0.69 3.58 22.81
C SER A 82 -1.16 4.94 22.32
N TYR A 83 -0.23 5.90 22.28
CA TYR A 83 -0.51 7.23 21.77
C TYR A 83 -0.94 7.18 20.30
N GLU A 84 -0.25 6.37 19.50
CA GLU A 84 -0.44 6.19 18.08
C GLU A 84 -1.82 5.62 17.76
N TYR A 85 -2.22 4.55 18.45
CA TYR A 85 -3.54 3.95 18.29
C TYR A 85 -4.64 4.96 18.57
N ARG A 86 -4.52 5.68 19.69
CA ARG A 86 -5.49 6.72 20.07
C ARG A 86 -5.52 7.84 19.05
N LEU A 87 -4.36 8.31 18.58
CA LEU A 87 -4.28 9.38 17.60
C LEU A 87 -4.95 8.97 16.29
N LEU A 88 -4.64 7.79 15.76
CA LEU A 88 -5.27 7.28 14.54
C LEU A 88 -6.78 7.15 14.71
N SER A 89 -7.25 6.64 15.86
CA SER A 89 -8.68 6.49 16.15
C SER A 89 -9.44 7.82 16.22
N GLU A 90 -8.76 8.89 16.64
CA GLU A 90 -9.35 10.23 16.80
C GLU A 90 -9.23 11.09 15.53
N LYS A 91 -8.24 10.80 14.66
CA LYS A 91 -7.85 11.71 13.57
C LYS A 91 -8.00 11.14 12.17
N THR A 92 -8.24 9.85 12.04
CA THR A 92 -8.40 9.20 10.74
C THR A 92 -9.78 8.56 10.65
N ASP A 93 -10.23 8.30 9.43
CA ASP A 93 -11.44 7.52 9.17
C ASP A 93 -11.16 6.00 9.22
N ALA A 94 -9.98 5.59 9.70
CA ALA A 94 -9.64 4.18 9.79
C ALA A 94 -10.56 3.47 10.80
N GLU A 95 -11.18 2.39 10.36
CA GLU A 95 -11.90 1.51 11.27
C GLU A 95 -10.89 0.74 12.11
N MET A 96 -10.65 1.17 13.35
CA MET A 96 -9.55 0.63 14.17
C MET A 96 -9.58 -0.89 14.38
N TRP A 97 -10.75 -1.52 14.31
CA TRP A 97 -10.87 -2.99 14.37
C TRP A 97 -10.31 -3.71 13.13
N GLN A 98 -10.03 -2.97 12.05
CA GLN A 98 -9.37 -3.43 10.83
C GLN A 98 -7.87 -3.09 10.82
N VAL A 99 -7.36 -2.34 11.81
CA VAL A 99 -5.94 -1.98 11.88
C VAL A 99 -5.15 -3.12 12.53
N ASP A 100 -4.28 -3.75 11.76
CA ASP A 100 -3.52 -4.95 12.16
C ASP A 100 -2.16 -4.61 12.77
N GLN A 101 -1.54 -3.50 12.32
CA GLN A 101 -0.19 -3.08 12.69
C GLN A 101 -0.10 -1.56 12.78
N ILE A 102 0.72 -1.06 13.71
CA ILE A 102 1.03 0.36 13.91
C ILE A 102 2.52 0.49 14.23
N VAL A 103 3.23 1.40 13.55
CA VAL A 103 4.66 1.65 13.70
C VAL A 103 4.92 3.16 13.62
N SER A 104 5.57 3.73 14.64
CA SER A 104 6.00 5.13 14.62
C SER A 104 7.25 5.29 13.76
N SER A 105 7.35 6.39 13.00
CA SER A 105 8.61 6.74 12.37
C SER A 105 9.67 7.06 13.44
N PRO A 106 10.97 6.83 13.17
CA PRO A 106 12.04 7.10 14.14
C PRO A 106 12.12 8.56 14.61
N ASP A 107 11.71 9.49 13.76
CA ASP A 107 11.66 10.92 14.06
C ASP A 107 10.34 11.36 14.74
N GLY A 108 9.40 10.43 14.90
CA GLY A 108 8.10 10.66 15.53
C GLY A 108 7.15 11.57 14.76
N LYS A 109 7.42 11.86 13.48
CA LYS A 109 6.56 12.72 12.64
C LYS A 109 5.43 11.96 11.96
N TYR A 110 5.60 10.66 11.78
CA TYR A 110 4.69 9.82 11.02
C TYR A 110 4.29 8.57 11.79
N ILE A 111 3.14 8.03 11.43
CA ILE A 111 2.67 6.73 11.89
C ILE A 111 2.37 5.87 10.66
N LEU A 112 3.10 4.79 10.47
CA LEU A 112 2.78 3.74 9.51
C LEU A 112 1.76 2.79 10.15
N TYR A 113 0.69 2.49 9.43
CA TYR A 113 -0.33 1.57 9.89
C TYR A 113 -0.90 0.73 8.75
N VAL A 114 -1.39 -0.46 9.09
CA VAL A 114 -1.89 -1.44 8.11
C VAL A 114 -3.35 -1.73 8.36
N GLU A 115 -4.20 -1.44 7.37
CA GLU A 115 -5.63 -1.78 7.39
C GLU A 115 -5.88 -3.06 6.58
N ARG A 116 -6.70 -3.96 7.13
CA ARG A 116 -7.19 -5.17 6.46
C ARG A 116 -8.70 -5.08 6.29
N VAL A 117 -9.14 -4.84 5.06
CA VAL A 117 -10.55 -4.64 4.74
C VAL A 117 -11.12 -5.94 4.16
N TYR A 118 -11.95 -6.63 4.95
CA TYR A 118 -12.61 -7.86 4.53
C TYR A 118 -13.70 -7.59 3.48
N LEU A 119 -13.63 -8.28 2.34
CA LEU A 119 -14.53 -8.06 1.20
C LEU A 119 -15.89 -8.76 1.31
N GLY A 120 -16.10 -9.61 2.32
CA GLY A 120 -17.43 -10.17 2.58
C GLY A 120 -17.86 -11.32 1.66
N THR A 121 -16.96 -11.90 0.86
CA THR A 121 -17.34 -12.96 -0.11
C THR A 121 -17.57 -14.34 0.52
N GLY A 122 -17.27 -14.51 1.81
CA GLY A 122 -17.37 -15.78 2.52
C GLY A 122 -16.16 -16.70 2.32
N VAL A 123 -15.10 -16.21 1.66
CA VAL A 123 -13.81 -16.87 1.56
C VAL A 123 -12.90 -16.39 2.69
N THR A 124 -12.12 -17.29 3.29
CA THR A 124 -11.12 -16.92 4.30
C THR A 124 -10.02 -16.06 3.68
N ASP A 125 -9.47 -15.14 4.47
CA ASP A 125 -8.38 -14.25 4.07
C ASP A 125 -8.72 -13.46 2.80
N ASP A 126 -9.97 -13.08 2.64
CA ASP A 126 -10.46 -12.31 1.49
C ASP A 126 -10.44 -10.81 1.79
N ASP A 127 -9.23 -10.31 2.01
CA ASP A 127 -9.00 -8.93 2.43
C ASP A 127 -8.21 -8.16 1.36
N ASP A 128 -8.62 -6.90 1.14
CA ASP A 128 -7.72 -5.89 0.59
C ASP A 128 -6.88 -5.31 1.73
N VAL A 129 -5.56 -5.27 1.52
CA VAL A 129 -4.62 -4.78 2.53
C VAL A 129 -4.07 -3.44 2.09
N TYR A 130 -4.14 -2.44 2.97
CA TYR A 130 -3.66 -1.08 2.73
C TYR A 130 -2.57 -0.72 3.74
N PHE A 131 -1.41 -0.32 3.22
CA PHE A 131 -0.30 0.19 3.99
C PHE A 131 -0.32 1.71 3.89
N LYS A 132 -0.56 2.39 5.01
CA LYS A 132 -0.81 3.82 5.03
C LYS A 132 0.15 4.52 5.99
N VAL A 133 0.53 5.74 5.66
CA VAL A 133 1.32 6.60 6.53
C VAL A 133 0.49 7.83 6.87
N TYR A 134 0.33 8.09 8.16
CA TYR A 134 -0.29 9.29 8.70
C TYR A 134 0.79 10.34 9.04
N SER A 135 0.66 11.54 8.50
CA SER A 135 1.46 12.72 8.88
C SER A 135 0.83 13.39 10.09
N ILE A 136 1.56 13.47 11.21
CA ILE A 136 1.07 14.11 12.43
C ILE A 136 0.96 15.63 12.26
N GLU A 137 1.86 16.23 11.48
CA GLU A 137 1.87 17.68 11.21
C GLU A 137 0.70 18.09 10.32
N ASP A 138 0.52 17.38 9.20
CA ASP A 138 -0.47 17.74 8.18
C ASP A 138 -1.85 17.16 8.47
N GLY A 139 -1.92 16.14 9.34
CA GLY A 139 -3.14 15.41 9.66
C GLY A 139 -3.69 14.59 8.49
N THR A 140 -2.85 14.18 7.55
CA THR A 140 -3.24 13.46 6.33
C THR A 140 -2.74 12.02 6.35
N SER A 141 -3.53 11.12 5.77
CA SER A 141 -3.13 9.73 5.51
C SER A 141 -2.85 9.51 4.03
N THR A 142 -1.70 8.90 3.73
CA THR A 142 -1.29 8.51 2.38
C THR A 142 -1.14 7.00 2.31
N THR A 143 -1.84 6.35 1.38
CA THR A 143 -1.58 4.93 1.05
C THR A 143 -0.24 4.85 0.32
N ILE A 144 0.71 4.10 0.86
CA ILE A 144 2.05 3.92 0.28
C ILE A 144 2.15 2.61 -0.52
N TYR A 145 1.29 1.64 -0.21
CA TYR A 145 1.16 0.39 -0.92
C TYR A 145 -0.21 -0.23 -0.63
N SER A 146 -0.76 -0.99 -1.56
CA SER A 146 -1.96 -1.79 -1.32
C SER A 146 -1.98 -3.02 -2.21
N GLY A 147 -2.78 -4.01 -1.83
CA GLY A 147 -3.07 -5.14 -2.69
C GLY A 147 -3.95 -6.20 -2.04
N TYR A 148 -4.63 -6.95 -2.91
CA TYR A 148 -5.43 -8.10 -2.52
C TYR A 148 -4.54 -9.18 -1.90
N ARG A 149 -4.86 -9.59 -0.68
CA ARG A 149 -4.14 -10.64 0.09
C ARG A 149 -2.64 -10.40 0.29
N GLN A 150 -2.21 -9.15 0.29
CA GLN A 150 -0.81 -8.80 0.58
C GLN A 150 -0.58 -8.73 2.09
N PHE A 151 -0.54 -9.89 2.76
CA PHE A 151 -0.36 -10.01 4.22
C PHE A 151 1.11 -9.83 4.66
N LEU A 152 1.66 -8.65 4.37
CA LEU A 152 3.02 -8.27 4.74
C LEU A 152 3.05 -7.66 6.14
N LEU A 153 4.11 -7.96 6.87
CA LEU A 153 4.50 -7.25 8.08
C LEU A 153 5.25 -5.98 7.69
N VAL A 154 5.17 -4.94 8.50
CA VAL A 154 5.92 -3.70 8.30
C VAL A 154 6.72 -3.29 9.52
N ASP A 155 7.85 -2.62 9.27
CA ASP A 155 8.70 -1.99 10.29
C ASP A 155 9.33 -0.72 9.70
N TRP A 156 9.68 0.26 10.55
CA TRP A 156 10.24 1.55 10.13
C TRP A 156 11.52 1.85 10.92
N LYS A 157 12.64 1.92 10.20
CA LYS A 157 13.99 2.15 10.76
C LYS A 157 14.48 3.59 10.66
#